data_AF-A0A8H2Y344-F1
#
_entry.id   AF-A0A8H2Y344-F1
#
_cell.length_a   1.000
_cell.length_b   1.000
_cell.length_c   1.000
_cell.angle_alpha   90.00
_cell.angle_beta   90.00
_cell.angle_gamma   90.00
#
_symmetry.space_group_name_H-M   'P 1'
#
loop_
_entity.id
_entity.type
_entity.pdbx_description
1 polymer ?
#
loop_
_entity_poly.entity_id
_entity_poly.type
_entity_poly.pdbx_seq_one_letter_code
_entity_poly.pdbx_strand_id
1 'polypeptide(L)'
;MSDAHENHVLGGYKATLSNPNTSDEAKAHAEEVLANAGVEVNNNSSDNTKGTSASTHRDEHENRVLGGHKATLSNPNTSNEAKEHAQEVLANADVSDTAKGQSTTGDSEHEKRVLAGYKGVLSNDNTSEEAKEKARAILSEAGELH
;
A
#
# COMPACT_ATOMS: atom_id res chain seq x y z
N MET A 1 -13.66 -16.85 25.58
CA MET A 1 -12.18 -16.98 25.50
C MET A 1 -11.75 -18.17 24.63
N SER A 2 -12.63 -18.74 23.81
CA SER A 2 -12.41 -19.93 22.97
C SER A 2 -11.80 -19.60 21.60
N ASP A 3 -12.22 -18.50 21.00
CA ASP A 3 -12.05 -18.27 19.55
C ASP A 3 -10.60 -17.98 19.14
N ALA A 4 -9.82 -17.33 20.02
CA ALA A 4 -8.41 -17.04 19.74
C ALA A 4 -7.53 -18.30 19.81
N HIS A 5 -7.88 -19.25 20.69
CA HIS A 5 -7.16 -20.51 20.79
C HIS A 5 -7.45 -21.38 19.57
N GLU A 6 -8.72 -21.48 19.18
CA GLU A 6 -9.16 -22.23 18.01
C GLU A 6 -8.54 -21.70 16.72
N ASN A 7 -8.53 -20.38 16.52
CA ASN A 7 -7.85 -19.75 15.38
C ASN A 7 -6.35 -20.06 15.33
N HIS A 8 -5.67 -20.11 16.49
CA HIS A 8 -4.26 -20.45 16.54
C HIS A 8 -4.00 -21.92 16.19
N VAL A 9 -4.85 -22.82 16.69
CA VAL A 9 -4.80 -24.26 16.39
C VAL A 9 -5.03 -24.51 14.89
N LEU A 10 -6.06 -23.89 14.30
CA LEU A 10 -6.34 -23.99 12.86
C LEU A 10 -5.20 -23.38 12.03
N GLY A 11 -4.61 -22.26 12.46
CA GLY A 11 -3.42 -21.69 11.84
C GLY A 11 -2.23 -22.65 11.84
N GLY A 12 -2.03 -23.41 12.92
CA GLY A 12 -1.01 -24.44 13.02
C GLY A 12 -1.21 -25.57 12.00
N TYR A 13 -2.45 -26.07 11.85
CA TYR A 13 -2.76 -27.08 10.85
C TYR A 13 -2.55 -26.57 9.42
N LYS A 14 -2.86 -25.30 9.13
CA LYS A 14 -2.58 -24.68 7.84
C LYS A 14 -1.07 -24.60 7.54
N ALA A 15 -0.26 -24.34 8.57
CA ALA A 15 1.19 -24.37 8.45
C ALA A 15 1.73 -25.79 8.16
N THR A 16 1.13 -26.82 8.77
CA THR A 16 1.46 -28.23 8.50
C THR A 16 1.27 -28.59 7.02
N LEU A 17 0.19 -28.09 6.39
CA LEU A 17 -0.06 -28.31 4.96
C LEU A 17 0.93 -27.60 4.05
N SER A 18 1.39 -26.41 4.46
CA SER A 18 2.33 -25.60 3.67
C SER A 18 3.79 -26.04 3.84
N ASN A 19 4.12 -26.78 4.91
CA ASN A 19 5.48 -27.21 5.19
C ASN A 19 5.88 -28.38 4.27
N PRO A 20 6.93 -28.26 3.44
CA PRO A 20 7.38 -29.36 2.58
C PRO A 20 7.98 -30.55 3.37
N ASN A 21 8.38 -30.33 4.63
CA ASN A 21 9.03 -31.35 5.46
C ASN A 21 8.05 -32.15 6.33
N THR A 22 6.73 -31.93 6.21
CA THR A 22 5.72 -32.71 6.93
C THR A 22 5.32 -33.95 6.13
N SER A 23 5.02 -35.04 6.83
CA SER A 23 4.58 -36.29 6.21
C SER A 23 3.19 -36.16 5.62
N ASP A 24 2.89 -36.97 4.60
CA ASP A 24 1.58 -36.98 3.93
C ASP A 24 0.45 -37.37 4.89
N GLU A 25 0.71 -38.26 5.84
CA GLU A 25 -0.24 -38.64 6.89
C GLU A 25 -0.59 -37.44 7.81
N ALA A 26 0.41 -36.65 8.19
CA ALA A 26 0.18 -35.44 9.00
C ALA A 26 -0.58 -34.36 8.22
N LYS A 27 -0.35 -34.27 6.90
CA LYS A 27 -1.11 -33.37 6.02
C LYS A 27 -2.56 -33.81 5.87
N ALA A 28 -2.81 -35.09 5.63
CA ALA A 28 -4.17 -35.63 5.55
C ALA A 28 -4.98 -35.35 6.82
N HIS A 29 -4.38 -35.56 8.00
CA HIS A 29 -5.00 -35.23 9.27
C HIS A 29 -5.24 -33.73 9.44
N ALA A 30 -4.31 -32.88 9.03
CA ALA A 30 -4.48 -31.42 9.07
C ALA A 30 -5.62 -30.94 8.15
N GLU A 31 -5.75 -31.53 6.97
CA GLU A 31 -6.87 -31.27 6.04
C GLU A 31 -8.22 -31.66 6.66
N GLU A 32 -8.31 -32.83 7.29
CA GLU A 32 -9.54 -33.28 7.95
C GLU A 32 -9.98 -32.32 9.06
N VAL A 33 -9.04 -31.90 9.92
CA VAL A 33 -9.33 -30.97 11.01
C VAL A 33 -9.79 -29.61 10.48
N LEU A 34 -9.13 -29.08 9.45
CA LEU A 34 -9.51 -27.81 8.83
C LEU A 34 -10.87 -27.89 8.14
N ALA A 35 -11.16 -28.99 7.45
CA ALA A 35 -12.45 -29.24 6.81
C ALA A 35 -13.58 -29.34 7.84
N ASN A 36 -13.37 -30.06 8.94
CA ASN A 36 -14.36 -30.18 10.03
C ASN A 36 -14.62 -28.83 10.72
N ALA A 37 -13.60 -27.97 10.82
CA ALA A 37 -13.75 -26.60 11.31
C ALA A 37 -14.35 -25.62 10.29
N GLY A 38 -14.68 -26.08 9.08
CA GLY A 38 -15.24 -25.25 8.01
C GLY A 38 -14.24 -24.25 7.41
N VAL A 39 -12.94 -24.47 7.59
CA VAL A 39 -11.89 -23.64 6.99
C VAL A 39 -11.60 -24.14 5.58
N GLU A 40 -12.00 -23.38 4.57
CA GLU A 40 -11.65 -23.68 3.19
C GLU A 40 -10.13 -23.52 2.99
N VAL A 41 -9.44 -24.65 2.88
CA VAL A 41 -8.01 -24.68 2.57
C VAL A 41 -7.82 -24.49 1.08
N ASN A 42 -7.82 -23.24 0.63
CA ASN A 42 -7.39 -22.91 -0.72
C ASN A 42 -5.88 -23.21 -0.84
N ASN A 43 -5.54 -24.40 -1.34
CA ASN A 43 -4.16 -24.83 -1.64
C ASN A 43 -3.52 -24.01 -2.79
N ASN A 44 -4.30 -23.14 -3.44
CA ASN A 44 -3.73 -22.02 -4.16
C ASN A 44 -3.27 -20.99 -3.14
N SER A 45 -1.96 -20.90 -2.95
CA SER A 45 -1.29 -19.76 -2.30
C SER A 45 -1.51 -18.48 -3.14
N SER A 46 -2.75 -18.01 -3.13
CA SER A 46 -3.26 -16.76 -3.69
C SER A 46 -4.47 -16.31 -2.85
N ASP A 47 -4.38 -16.53 -1.54
CA ASP A 47 -5.34 -16.10 -0.54
C ASP A 47 -4.50 -15.69 0.68
N ASN A 48 -3.66 -14.64 0.61
CA ASN A 48 -4.02 -13.24 0.36
C ASN A 48 -5.49 -12.93 0.62
N THR A 49 -5.90 -13.22 1.85
CA THR A 49 -7.10 -12.68 2.46
C THR A 49 -7.00 -11.15 2.49
N LYS A 50 -7.32 -10.55 1.35
CA LYS A 50 -8.13 -9.34 1.15
C LYS A 50 -8.08 -8.33 2.29
N GLY A 51 -6.89 -7.80 2.54
CA GLY A 51 -6.69 -6.39 2.82
C GLY A 51 -5.97 -5.75 1.64
N THR A 52 -6.63 -5.61 0.48
CA THR A 52 -6.35 -4.56 -0.54
C THR A 52 -4.92 -4.27 -1.01
N SER A 53 -3.91 -5.13 -0.80
CA SER A 53 -2.49 -4.72 -0.94
C SER A 53 -1.57 -5.70 -1.69
N ALA A 54 -2.07 -6.44 -2.68
CA ALA A 54 -1.18 -7.22 -3.56
C ALA A 54 -0.28 -6.32 -4.43
N SER A 55 -0.78 -5.15 -4.84
CA SER A 55 0.03 -4.10 -5.47
C SER A 55 0.96 -3.44 -4.45
N THR A 56 0.43 -3.13 -3.26
CA THR A 56 1.16 -2.39 -2.22
C THR A 56 2.34 -3.16 -1.65
N HIS A 57 2.28 -4.49 -1.50
CA HIS A 57 3.39 -5.25 -0.89
C HIS A 57 4.64 -5.33 -1.77
N ARG A 58 4.48 -5.42 -3.10
CA ARG A 58 5.62 -5.34 -4.03
C ARG A 58 6.19 -3.93 -4.05
N ASP A 59 5.32 -2.94 -4.14
CA ASP A 59 5.70 -1.53 -4.14
C ASP A 59 6.36 -1.13 -2.79
N GLU A 60 5.92 -1.67 -1.64
CA GLU A 60 6.54 -1.45 -0.32
C GLU A 60 7.94 -2.04 -0.21
N HIS A 61 8.13 -3.26 -0.72
CA HIS A 61 9.44 -3.90 -0.74
C HIS A 61 10.42 -3.09 -1.59
N GLU A 62 9.98 -2.66 -2.77
CA GLU A 62 10.78 -1.84 -3.68
C GLU A 62 11.10 -0.47 -3.07
N ASN A 63 10.11 0.23 -2.50
CA ASN A 63 10.32 1.49 -1.79
C ASN A 63 11.31 1.36 -0.63
N ARG A 64 11.28 0.24 0.11
CA ARG A 64 12.21 -0.02 1.20
C ARG A 64 13.64 -0.26 0.70
N VAL A 65 13.81 -0.98 -0.42
CA VAL A 65 15.10 -1.21 -1.07
C VAL A 65 15.67 0.11 -1.61
N LEU A 66 14.87 0.92 -2.31
CA LEU A 66 15.27 2.24 -2.81
C LEU A 66 15.62 3.20 -1.68
N GLY A 67 14.87 3.17 -0.57
CA GLY A 67 15.20 3.91 0.64
C GLY A 67 16.58 3.55 1.21
N GLY A 68 16.95 2.27 1.17
CA GLY A 68 18.29 1.80 1.53
C GLY A 68 19.38 2.38 0.64
N HIS A 69 19.18 2.39 -0.68
CA HIS A 69 20.13 3.01 -1.62
C HIS A 69 20.26 4.53 -1.40
N LYS A 70 19.17 5.23 -1.10
CA LYS A 70 19.20 6.66 -0.73
C LYS A 70 20.00 6.91 0.56
N ALA A 71 19.88 6.01 1.54
CA ALA A 71 20.68 6.08 2.77
C ALA A 71 22.17 5.85 2.49
N THR A 72 22.52 4.93 1.59
CA THR A 72 23.91 4.69 1.16
C THR A 72 24.56 5.93 0.55
N LEU A 73 23.80 6.72 -0.23
CA LEU A 73 24.29 7.99 -0.80
C LEU A 73 24.54 9.06 0.28
N SER A 74 23.66 9.15 1.27
CA SER A 74 23.74 10.15 2.35
C SER A 74 24.78 9.82 3.42
N ASN A 75 25.18 8.55 3.54
CA ASN A 75 26.16 8.13 4.52
C ASN A 75 27.58 8.60 4.14
N PRO A 76 28.29 9.37 4.98
CA PRO A 76 29.67 9.77 4.69
C PRO A 76 30.67 8.61 4.75
N ASN A 77 30.33 7.51 5.43
CA ASN A 77 31.22 6.35 5.63
C ASN A 77 31.08 5.25 4.56
N THR A 78 30.28 5.46 3.52
CA THR A 78 30.14 4.51 2.40
C THR A 78 31.18 4.79 1.33
N SER A 79 31.66 3.74 0.65
CA SER A 79 32.63 3.85 -0.43
C SER A 79 32.03 4.49 -1.67
N ASN A 80 32.89 5.09 -2.51
CA ASN A 80 32.46 5.72 -3.76
C ASN A 80 31.81 4.72 -4.72
N GLU A 81 32.36 3.51 -4.81
CA GLU A 81 31.79 2.41 -5.63
C GLU A 81 30.37 2.01 -5.18
N ALA A 82 30.13 1.95 -3.87
CA ALA A 82 28.80 1.67 -3.34
C ALA A 82 27.80 2.80 -3.61
N LYS A 83 28.28 4.06 -3.66
CA LYS A 83 27.47 5.22 -4.00
C LYS A 83 27.12 5.24 -5.49
N GLU A 84 28.07 4.95 -6.37
CA GLU A 84 27.84 4.84 -7.82
C GLU A 84 26.77 3.77 -8.13
N HIS A 85 26.91 2.58 -7.54
CA HIS A 85 25.92 1.52 -7.70
C HIS A 85 24.55 1.92 -7.13
N ALA A 86 24.50 2.57 -5.96
CA ALA A 86 23.25 3.06 -5.40
C ALA A 86 22.58 4.11 -6.29
N GLN A 87 23.37 4.97 -6.94
CA GLN A 87 22.89 5.98 -7.87
C GLN A 87 22.33 5.35 -9.16
N GLU A 88 23.00 4.32 -9.70
CA GLU A 88 22.52 3.59 -10.87
C GLU A 88 21.18 2.88 -10.60
N VAL A 89 21.06 2.19 -9.46
CA VAL A 89 19.80 1.53 -9.04
C VAL A 89 18.67 2.55 -8.89
N LEU A 90 18.95 3.70 -8.27
CA LEU A 90 17.95 4.76 -8.11
C LEU A 90 17.55 5.40 -9.44
N ALA A 91 18.49 5.61 -10.37
CA ALA A 91 18.20 6.16 -11.68
C ALA A 91 17.31 5.21 -12.51
N ASN A 92 17.60 3.90 -12.47
CA ASN A 92 16.77 2.90 -13.15
C ASN A 92 15.36 2.80 -12.54
N ALA A 93 15.25 2.94 -11.21
CA ALA A 93 13.98 2.91 -10.51
C ALA A 93 13.14 4.19 -10.71
N ASP A 94 13.78 5.35 -10.82
CA ASP A 94 13.12 6.64 -11.11
C ASP A 94 12.51 6.65 -12.53
N VAL A 95 13.13 5.93 -13.48
CA VAL A 95 12.55 5.71 -14.81
C VAL A 95 11.29 4.83 -14.77
N SER A 96 11.18 3.90 -13.81
CA SER A 96 9.94 3.14 -13.58
C SER A 96 8.89 3.92 -12.77
N ASP A 97 9.32 4.79 -11.85
CA ASP A 97 8.41 5.67 -11.10
C ASP A 97 7.92 6.85 -11.94
N THR A 98 8.67 7.35 -12.92
CA THR A 98 8.14 8.32 -13.89
C THR A 98 7.02 7.74 -14.77
N ALA A 99 6.90 6.41 -14.88
CA ALA A 99 5.75 5.75 -15.50
C ALA A 99 4.53 5.58 -14.54
N LYS A 100 4.71 5.70 -13.22
CA LYS A 100 3.62 5.60 -12.21
C LYS A 100 3.33 6.92 -11.45
N GLY A 101 4.23 7.90 -11.54
CA GLY A 101 4.26 9.12 -10.74
C GLY A 101 4.43 10.40 -11.54
N GLN A 102 4.73 10.33 -12.84
CA GLN A 102 4.38 11.42 -13.76
C GLN A 102 2.92 11.26 -14.18
N SER A 103 2.04 11.43 -13.20
CA SER A 103 0.65 11.72 -13.47
C SER A 103 0.59 13.10 -14.12
N THR A 104 0.68 13.15 -15.45
CA THR A 104 0.09 14.22 -16.26
C THR A 104 -1.44 14.32 -16.08
N THR A 105 -2.02 13.49 -15.20
CA THR A 105 -3.40 13.49 -14.71
C THR A 105 -3.54 13.99 -13.26
N GLY A 106 -2.43 14.17 -12.53
CA GLY A 106 -2.42 14.52 -11.10
C GLY A 106 -2.72 15.99 -10.82
N ASP A 107 -2.43 16.88 -11.77
CA ASP A 107 -2.84 18.29 -11.66
C ASP A 107 -4.36 18.39 -11.56
N SER A 108 -5.10 17.62 -12.36
CA SER A 108 -6.57 17.63 -12.34
C SER A 108 -7.15 17.06 -11.03
N GLU A 109 -6.59 15.97 -10.50
CA GLU A 109 -7.05 15.39 -9.22
C GLU A 109 -6.72 16.29 -8.03
N HIS A 110 -5.50 16.84 -8.00
CA HIS A 110 -5.08 17.79 -6.98
C HIS A 110 -5.95 19.05 -7.03
N GLU A 111 -6.15 19.62 -8.21
CA GLU A 111 -7.01 20.78 -8.44
C GLU A 111 -8.45 20.51 -8.02
N LYS A 112 -9.05 19.37 -8.42
CA LYS A 112 -10.39 18.95 -7.94
C LYS A 112 -10.46 18.86 -6.41
N ARG A 113 -9.43 18.32 -5.76
CA ARG A 113 -9.38 18.21 -4.30
C ARG A 113 -9.29 19.57 -3.62
N VAL A 114 -8.49 20.48 -4.20
CA VAL A 114 -8.36 21.87 -3.75
C VAL A 114 -9.68 22.61 -3.91
N LEU A 115 -10.33 22.52 -5.07
CA LEU A 115 -11.64 23.14 -5.34
C LEU A 115 -12.73 22.57 -4.41
N ALA A 116 -12.76 21.25 -4.19
CA ALA A 116 -13.64 20.64 -3.21
C ALA A 116 -13.43 21.19 -1.79
N GLY A 117 -12.18 21.47 -1.41
CA GLY A 117 -11.86 22.15 -0.15
C GLY A 117 -12.47 23.55 -0.05
N TYR A 118 -12.33 24.37 -1.10
CA TYR A 118 -12.95 25.70 -1.16
C TYR A 118 -14.48 25.63 -1.14
N LYS A 119 -15.09 24.62 -1.76
CA LYS A 119 -16.54 24.38 -1.66
C LYS A 119 -16.98 24.02 -0.24
N GLY A 120 -16.15 23.29 0.50
CA GLY A 120 -16.32 23.02 1.92
C GLY A 120 -16.30 24.29 2.77
N VAL A 121 -15.44 25.26 2.44
CA VAL A 121 -15.41 26.57 3.11
C VAL A 121 -16.75 27.29 2.93
N LEU A 122 -17.32 27.29 1.72
CA LEU A 122 -18.62 27.94 1.47
C LEU A 122 -19.79 27.29 2.21
N SER A 123 -19.69 25.99 2.52
CA SER A 123 -20.74 25.22 3.17
C SER A 123 -20.63 25.22 4.70
N ASN A 124 -19.55 25.77 5.26
CA ASN A 124 -19.29 25.75 6.69
C ASN A 124 -19.69 27.08 7.34
N ASP A 125 -20.70 27.05 8.21
CA ASP A 125 -21.24 28.22 8.92
C ASP A 125 -20.22 28.90 9.86
N ASN A 126 -19.19 28.16 10.30
CA ASN A 126 -18.14 28.68 11.19
C ASN A 126 -17.00 29.39 10.44
N THR A 127 -17.10 29.56 9.12
CA THR A 127 -16.08 30.26 8.33
C THR A 127 -16.38 31.75 8.23
N SER A 128 -15.33 32.57 8.22
CA SER A 128 -15.47 34.03 8.07
C SER A 128 -15.91 34.40 6.66
N GLU A 129 -16.62 35.52 6.54
CA GLU A 129 -17.08 36.03 5.24
C GLU A 129 -15.92 36.32 4.27
N GLU A 130 -14.78 36.83 4.77
CA GLU A 130 -13.58 37.03 3.96
C GLU A 130 -13.02 35.71 3.38
N ALA A 131 -13.10 34.61 4.12
CA ALA A 131 -12.65 33.30 3.65
C ALA A 131 -13.61 32.74 2.59
N LYS A 132 -14.91 32.96 2.76
CA LYS A 132 -15.93 32.57 1.77
C LYS A 132 -15.78 33.37 0.48
N GLU A 133 -15.51 34.67 0.56
CA GLU A 133 -15.30 35.50 -0.65
C GLU A 133 -14.10 35.01 -1.47
N LYS A 134 -12.98 34.72 -0.81
CA LYS A 134 -11.79 34.14 -1.47
C LYS A 134 -12.08 32.77 -2.09
N ALA A 135 -12.80 31.92 -1.37
CA ALA A 135 -13.21 30.61 -1.89
C ALA A 135 -14.12 30.74 -3.13
N ARG A 136 -15.05 31.72 -3.15
CA ARG A 136 -15.87 32.02 -4.34
C ARG A 136 -15.04 32.52 -5.51
N ALA A 137 -14.09 33.40 -5.28
CA ALA A 137 -13.22 33.91 -6.34
C ALA A 137 -12.44 32.77 -7.02
N ILE A 138 -11.85 31.87 -6.24
CA ILE A 138 -11.08 30.72 -6.73
C ILE A 138 -11.97 29.73 -7.48
N LEU A 139 -13.16 29.42 -6.96
CA LEU A 139 -14.12 28.53 -7.64
C LEU A 139 -14.68 29.13 -8.93
N SER A 140 -14.81 30.47 -8.99
CA SER A 140 -15.27 31.19 -10.18
C SER A 140 -14.19 31.23 -11.25
N GLU A 141 -12.93 31.43 -10.85
CA GLU A 141 -11.77 31.41 -11.76
C GLU A 141 -11.55 30.01 -12.35
N ALA A 142 -11.78 28.96 -11.55
CA ALA A 142 -11.72 27.57 -11.99
C ALA A 142 -12.95 27.11 -12.81
N GLY A 143 -13.99 27.93 -12.95
CA GLY A 143 -15.20 27.59 -13.71
C GLY A 143 -16.12 26.54 -13.06
N GLU A 144 -16.01 26.30 -11.75
CA GLU A 144 -16.90 25.40 -11.00
C GLU A 144 -18.20 26.05 -10.51
N LEU A 145 -18.33 27.37 -10.67
CA LEU A 145 -19.55 28.13 -10.38
C LEU A 145 -20.46 28.17 -11.63
N HIS A 146 -21.32 27.17 -11.78
CA HIS A 146 -22.47 27.15 -12.71
C HIS A 146 -23.78 26.98 -11.93
#